data_AF-A0A4R8KA57-F1
#
_entry.id   AF-A0A4R8KA57-F1
#
_cell.length_a   1.000
_cell.length_b   1.000
_cell.length_c   1.000
_cell.angle_alpha   90.00
_cell.angle_beta   90.00
_cell.angle_gamma   90.00
#
_symmetry.space_group_name_H-M   'P 1'
#
loop_
_entity.id
_entity.type
_entity.pdbx_description
1 polymer ?
#
loop_
_entity_poly.entity_id
_entity_poly.type
_entity_poly.pdbx_seq_one_letter_code
_entity_poly.pdbx_strand_id
1 'polypeptide(L)'
;MTYKAPIAAAIVRLAQADRALQQQILDRCGSTEDALSEVRYLLCLAQKAIDGMVLLNDAGAIERMGKAQDETRRLIRAIDHVLPRQSRQLAMSDAAPLLAPLIDDFAPLIKLVASLDLFLSPTASMF
;
A
#
# COMPACT_ATOMS: atom_id res chain seq x y z
N MET A 1 -14.42 -12.69 7.98
CA MET A 1 -13.17 -13.49 8.02
C MET A 1 -12.20 -12.76 8.93
N THR A 2 -11.62 -13.45 9.92
CA THR A 2 -10.61 -12.89 10.82
C THR A 2 -9.25 -13.25 10.25
N TYR A 3 -8.44 -12.26 9.87
CA TYR A 3 -7.10 -12.48 9.34
C TYR A 3 -6.09 -12.65 10.48
N LYS A 4 -5.01 -13.40 10.23
CA LYS A 4 -3.87 -13.43 11.15
C LYS A 4 -3.23 -12.03 11.25
N ALA A 5 -2.64 -11.74 12.41
CA ALA A 5 -2.11 -10.42 12.78
C ALA A 5 -1.27 -9.73 11.70
N PRO A 6 -0.27 -10.37 11.05
CA PRO A 6 0.55 -9.69 10.04
C PRO A 6 -0.24 -9.32 8.76
N ILE A 7 -1.21 -10.14 8.37
CA ILE A 7 -2.07 -9.88 7.19
C ILE A 7 -3.04 -8.75 7.50
N ALA A 8 -3.68 -8.81 8.68
CA ALA A 8 -4.54 -7.74 9.16
C ALA A 8 -3.78 -6.40 9.21
N ALA A 9 -2.56 -6.42 9.72
CA ALA A 9 -1.67 -5.26 9.80
C ALA A 9 -1.39 -4.64 8.42
N ALA A 10 -1.10 -5.45 7.39
CA ALA A 10 -0.90 -4.96 6.04
C ALA A 10 -2.20 -4.42 5.42
N ILE A 11 -3.30 -5.17 5.49
CA ILE A 11 -4.59 -4.80 4.90
C ILE A 11 -5.14 -3.50 5.48
N VAL A 12 -5.08 -3.34 6.81
CA VAL A 12 -5.59 -2.12 7.47
C VAL A 12 -4.85 -0.89 6.95
N ARG A 13 -3.53 -0.97 6.79
CA ARG A 13 -2.70 0.13 6.28
C ARG A 13 -2.97 0.44 4.82
N LEU A 14 -3.15 -0.58 3.99
CA LEU A 14 -3.55 -0.40 2.58
C LEU A 14 -4.93 0.26 2.46
N ALA A 15 -5.90 -0.17 3.27
CA ALA A 15 -7.24 0.42 3.27
C ALA A 15 -7.25 1.87 3.80
N GLN A 16 -6.41 2.17 4.79
CA GLN A 16 -6.23 3.55 5.26
C GLN A 16 -5.56 4.42 4.19
N ALA A 17 -4.53 3.91 3.51
CA ALA A 17 -3.85 4.63 2.44
C ALA A 17 -4.79 4.93 1.27
N ASP A 18 -5.63 3.96 0.87
CA ASP A 18 -6.66 4.13 -0.14
C ASP A 18 -7.64 5.26 0.22
N ARG A 19 -8.24 5.20 1.42
CA ARG A 19 -9.18 6.23 1.90
C ARG A 19 -8.53 7.61 1.97
N ALA A 20 -7.31 7.69 2.49
CA ALA A 20 -6.56 8.94 2.56
C ALA A 20 -6.32 9.48 1.14
N LEU A 21 -5.88 8.65 0.19
CA LEU A 21 -5.65 9.06 -1.19
C LEU A 21 -6.94 9.56 -1.86
N GLN A 22 -8.05 8.82 -1.71
CA GLN A 22 -9.36 9.23 -2.22
C GLN A 22 -9.79 10.59 -1.67
N GLN A 23 -9.64 10.79 -0.35
CA GLN A 23 -9.97 12.05 0.30
C GLN A 23 -9.15 13.22 -0.27
N GLN A 24 -7.83 13.03 -0.42
CA GLN A 24 -6.94 14.06 -0.93
C GLN A 24 -7.22 14.40 -2.42
N ILE A 25 -7.62 13.41 -3.22
CA ILE A 25 -8.04 13.59 -4.62
C ILE A 25 -9.39 14.32 -4.73
N LEU A 26 -10.28 14.13 -3.76
CA LEU A 26 -11.57 14.83 -3.69
C LEU A 26 -11.38 16.28 -3.23
N ASP A 27 -10.59 16.49 -2.17
CA ASP A 27 -10.36 17.82 -1.60
C ASP A 27 -9.55 18.73 -2.53
N ARG A 28 -8.55 18.17 -3.25
CA ARG A 28 -7.68 18.88 -4.21
C ARG A 28 -7.01 20.13 -3.65
N CYS A 29 -6.81 20.18 -2.34
CA CYS A 29 -6.30 21.35 -1.64
C CYS A 29 -4.87 21.12 -1.14
N GLY A 30 -4.11 22.20 -1.06
CA GLY A 30 -2.77 22.20 -0.45
C GLY A 30 -1.66 21.66 -1.34
N SER A 31 -0.50 21.48 -0.71
CA SER A 31 0.70 20.94 -1.34
C SER A 31 0.60 19.41 -1.45
N THR A 32 1.18 18.83 -2.51
CA THR A 32 1.29 17.37 -2.62
C THR A 32 2.12 16.75 -1.51
N GLU A 33 3.07 17.51 -0.95
CA GLU A 33 3.94 17.03 0.12
C GLU A 33 3.15 16.74 1.39
N ASP A 34 2.35 17.70 1.85
CA ASP A 34 1.52 17.52 3.04
C ASP A 34 0.42 16.49 2.79
N ALA A 35 -0.28 16.60 1.65
CA ALA A 35 -1.42 15.76 1.32
C ALA A 35 -1.06 14.28 1.15
N LEU A 36 0.11 13.96 0.56
CA LEU A 36 0.50 12.58 0.27
C LEU A 36 1.45 11.97 1.32
N SER A 37 1.92 12.77 2.29
CA SER A 37 2.82 12.30 3.36
C SER A 37 2.23 11.10 4.12
N GLU A 38 0.97 11.18 4.52
CA GLU A 38 0.26 10.12 5.25
C GLU A 38 0.06 8.89 4.36
N VAL A 39 -0.39 9.07 3.12
CA VAL A 39 -0.60 7.98 2.14
C VAL A 39 0.70 7.20 1.95
N ARG A 40 1.81 7.91 1.71
CA ARG A 40 3.13 7.32 1.54
C ARG A 40 3.58 6.57 2.80
N TYR A 41 3.38 7.17 3.97
CA TYR A 41 3.75 6.55 5.24
C TYR A 41 2.99 5.24 5.46
N LEU A 42 1.68 5.22 5.23
CA LEU A 42 0.84 4.03 5.35
C LEU A 42 1.25 2.93 4.37
N LEU A 43 1.56 3.28 3.11
CA LEU A 43 2.08 2.33 2.12
C LEU A 43 3.44 1.75 2.55
N CYS A 44 4.35 2.57 3.08
CA CYS A 44 5.63 2.09 3.62
C CYS A 44 5.45 1.12 4.79
N LEU A 45 4.47 1.39 5.66
CA LEU A 45 4.16 0.47 6.75
C LEU A 45 3.51 -0.84 6.25
N ALA A 46 2.64 -0.76 5.23
CA ALA A 46 2.07 -1.95 4.60
C ALA A 46 3.18 -2.82 3.97
N GLN A 47 4.13 -2.19 3.27
CA GLN A 47 5.31 -2.86 2.71
C GLN A 47 6.10 -3.58 3.80
N LYS A 48 6.41 -2.90 4.92
CA LYS A 48 7.12 -3.53 6.05
C LYS A 48 6.36 -4.72 6.64
N ALA A 49 5.04 -4.62 6.74
CA ALA A 49 4.21 -5.72 7.22
C ALA A 49 4.25 -6.92 6.27
N ILE A 50 4.20 -6.67 4.96
CA ILE A 50 4.33 -7.70 3.90
C ILE A 50 5.72 -8.35 3.95
N ASP A 51 6.79 -7.55 4.01
CA ASP A 51 8.17 -8.03 4.06
C ASP A 51 8.49 -8.85 5.33
N GLY A 52 7.80 -8.56 6.43
CA GLY A 52 7.94 -9.29 7.68
C GLY A 52 7.14 -10.60 7.76
N MET A 53 6.34 -10.95 6.75
CA MET A 53 5.52 -12.17 6.80
C MET A 53 6.39 -13.42 6.63
N VAL A 54 6.20 -14.38 7.52
CA VAL A 54 6.80 -15.72 7.42
C VAL A 54 5.78 -16.69 6.84
N LEU A 55 5.99 -17.06 5.58
CA LEU A 55 5.13 -17.99 4.85
C LEU A 55 5.69 -19.42 4.89
N LEU A 56 4.81 -20.39 4.63
CA LEU A 56 5.19 -21.76 4.31
C LEU A 56 6.06 -21.76 3.04
N ASN A 57 7.00 -22.70 2.96
CA ASN A 57 7.85 -22.90 1.80
C ASN A 57 7.05 -23.54 0.65
N ASP A 58 6.25 -22.71 -0.02
CA ASP A 58 5.36 -23.07 -1.12
C ASP A 58 5.58 -22.11 -2.31
N ALA A 59 5.59 -22.64 -3.52
CA ALA A 59 5.85 -21.84 -4.72
C ALA A 59 4.77 -20.77 -4.95
N GLY A 60 3.51 -21.07 -4.64
CA GLY A 60 2.40 -20.13 -4.74
C GLY A 60 2.48 -19.02 -3.69
N ALA A 61 2.98 -19.35 -2.49
CA ALA A 61 3.27 -18.36 -1.44
C ALA A 61 4.34 -17.36 -1.90
N ILE A 62 5.44 -17.85 -2.48
CA ILE A 62 6.55 -17.03 -2.99
C ILE A 62 6.07 -16.11 -4.11
N GLU A 63 5.33 -16.63 -5.09
CA GLU A 63 4.83 -15.84 -6.22
C GLU A 63 3.89 -14.73 -5.76
N ARG A 64 2.93 -15.05 -4.89
CA ARG A 64 1.95 -14.07 -4.38
C ARG A 64 2.62 -13.00 -3.52
N MET A 65 3.60 -13.40 -2.69
CA MET A 65 4.38 -12.47 -1.88
C MET A 65 5.16 -11.50 -2.77
N GLY A 66 5.88 -12.01 -3.77
CA GLY A 66 6.62 -11.19 -4.73
C GLY A 66 5.70 -10.18 -5.43
N LYS A 67 4.54 -10.63 -5.93
CA LYS A 67 3.53 -9.74 -6.53
C LYS A 67 3.02 -8.68 -5.54
N ALA A 68 2.70 -9.05 -4.31
CA ALA A 68 2.22 -8.09 -3.31
C ALA A 68 3.26 -7.01 -2.99
N GLN A 69 4.53 -7.42 -2.88
CA GLN A 69 5.64 -6.49 -2.66
C GLN A 69 5.86 -5.58 -3.87
N ASP A 70 5.85 -6.13 -5.09
CA ASP A 70 6.07 -5.37 -6.32
C ASP A 70 4.96 -4.33 -6.54
N GLU A 71 3.69 -4.72 -6.33
CA GLU A 71 2.55 -3.82 -6.43
C GLU A 71 2.55 -2.72 -5.37
N THR A 72 2.87 -3.06 -4.12
CA THR A 72 3.01 -2.06 -3.04
C THR A 72 4.14 -1.08 -3.36
N ARG A 73 5.29 -1.57 -3.86
CA ARG A 73 6.40 -0.71 -4.31
C ARG A 73 6.02 0.14 -5.52
N ARG A 74 5.21 -0.36 -6.45
CA ARG A 74 4.69 0.41 -7.60
C ARG A 74 3.87 1.61 -7.11
N LEU A 75 2.95 1.40 -6.17
CA LEU A 75 2.16 2.48 -5.58
C LEU A 75 3.03 3.53 -4.89
N ILE A 76 3.99 3.09 -4.05
CA ILE A 76 4.94 4.01 -3.39
C ILE A 76 5.70 4.84 -4.42
N ARG A 77 6.21 4.22 -5.49
CA ARG A 77 6.94 4.93 -6.55
C ARG A 77 6.06 5.93 -7.30
N ALA A 78 4.79 5.60 -7.53
CA ALA A 78 3.85 6.51 -8.18
C ALA A 78 3.59 7.75 -7.31
N ILE A 79 3.38 7.57 -6.01
CA ILE A 79 3.28 8.68 -5.05
C ILE A 79 4.58 9.50 -5.03
N ASP A 80 5.74 8.84 -4.95
CA ASP A 80 7.06 9.49 -4.93
C ASP A 80 7.41 10.24 -6.21
N HIS A 81 6.74 9.94 -7.33
CA HIS A 81 6.91 10.65 -8.58
C HIS A 81 6.13 11.98 -8.61
N VAL A 82 5.04 12.04 -7.86
CA VAL A 82 4.17 13.22 -7.72
C VAL A 82 4.65 14.12 -6.58
N LEU A 83 5.34 13.55 -5.58
CA LEU A 83 6.04 14.32 -4.57
C LEU A 83 7.16 15.18 -5.19
N PRO A 84 7.33 16.43 -4.74
CA PRO A 84 8.29 17.36 -5.34
C PRO A 84 9.73 16.84 -5.18
N ARG A 85 10.36 16.41 -6.28
CA ARG A 85 11.80 16.18 -6.32
C ARG A 85 12.50 17.52 -6.62
N GLN A 86 13.07 18.13 -5.59
CA GLN A 86 14.04 19.23 -5.70
C GLN A 86 13.57 20.46 -6.52
N SER A 87 12.60 21.22 -5.97
CA SER A 87 12.29 22.63 -6.32
C SER A 87 11.07 22.92 -7.22
N ARG A 88 10.19 21.95 -7.53
CA ARG A 88 8.86 22.23 -8.09
C ARG A 88 7.76 21.71 -7.17
N GLN A 89 7.15 22.61 -6.40
CA GLN A 89 5.92 22.30 -5.68
C GLN A 89 4.82 22.03 -6.71
N LEU A 90 4.23 20.83 -6.65
CA LEU A 90 3.05 20.47 -7.43
C LEU A 90 1.83 20.71 -6.54
N ALA A 91 0.80 21.36 -7.08
CA ALA A 91 -0.46 21.52 -6.37
C ALA A 91 -1.25 20.21 -6.42
N MET A 92 -2.03 19.91 -5.39
CA MET A 92 -2.89 18.73 -5.38
C MET A 92 -3.92 18.71 -6.52
N SER A 93 -4.33 19.88 -7.01
CA SER A 93 -5.21 20.01 -8.19
C SER A 93 -4.62 19.40 -9.46
N ASP A 94 -3.30 19.52 -9.63
CA ASP A 94 -2.58 19.05 -10.82
C ASP A 94 -2.14 17.59 -10.66
N ALA A 95 -1.88 17.18 -9.42
CA ALA A 95 -1.54 15.81 -9.06
C ALA A 95 -2.74 14.85 -9.09
N ALA A 96 -3.92 15.30 -8.69
CA ALA A 96 -5.10 14.45 -8.51
C ALA A 96 -5.46 13.60 -9.76
N PRO A 97 -5.42 14.14 -11.01
CA PRO A 97 -5.66 13.33 -12.21
C PRO A 97 -4.62 12.23 -12.44
N LEU A 98 -3.37 12.44 -12.03
CA LEU A 98 -2.29 11.45 -12.14
C LEU A 98 -2.42 10.33 -11.10
N LEU A 99 -2.99 10.67 -9.94
CA LEU A 99 -3.17 9.77 -8.81
C LEU A 99 -4.49 8.99 -8.86
N ALA A 100 -5.53 9.53 -9.50
CA ALA A 100 -6.86 8.91 -9.58
C ALA A 100 -6.84 7.45 -10.07
N PRO A 101 -6.06 7.06 -11.11
CA PRO A 101 -5.99 5.67 -11.52
C PRO A 101 -5.44 4.71 -10.46
N LEU A 102 -4.65 5.20 -9.49
CA LEU A 102 -4.07 4.37 -8.44
C LEU A 102 -5.11 3.88 -7.43
N ILE A 103 -6.26 4.55 -7.32
CA ILE A 103 -7.35 4.14 -6.42
C ILE A 103 -7.81 2.72 -6.78
N ASP A 104 -7.92 2.42 -8.06
CA ASP A 104 -8.39 1.12 -8.56
C ASP A 104 -7.41 -0.03 -8.29
N ASP A 105 -6.14 0.30 -8.00
CA ASP A 105 -5.08 -0.67 -7.71
C ASP A 105 -5.14 -1.20 -6.25
N PHE A 106 -5.75 -0.46 -5.33
CA PHE A 106 -5.77 -0.84 -3.91
C PHE A 106 -6.62 -2.08 -3.64
N ALA A 107 -7.81 -2.19 -4.23
CA ALA A 107 -8.70 -3.32 -3.97
C ALA A 107 -8.12 -4.67 -4.45
N PRO A 108 -7.54 -4.78 -5.67
CA PRO A 108 -6.80 -5.97 -6.08
C PRO A 108 -5.62 -6.30 -5.18
N LEU A 109 -4.85 -5.29 -4.75
CA LEU A 109 -3.71 -5.50 -3.85
C LEU A 109 -4.15 -6.02 -2.48
N ILE A 110 -5.21 -5.46 -1.90
CA ILE A 110 -5.78 -5.94 -0.64
C ILE A 110 -6.22 -7.41 -0.77
N LYS A 111 -6.87 -7.79 -1.87
CA LYS A 111 -7.26 -9.19 -2.14
C LYS A 111 -6.04 -10.10 -2.27
N LEU A 112 -4.99 -9.63 -2.94
CA LEU A 112 -3.74 -10.37 -3.09
C LEU A 112 -3.08 -10.61 -1.72
N VAL A 113 -2.96 -9.58 -0.90
CA VAL A 113 -2.40 -9.69 0.46
C VAL A 113 -3.27 -10.59 1.33
N ALA A 114 -4.60 -10.46 1.28
CA ALA A 114 -5.51 -11.34 2.01
C ALA A 114 -5.33 -12.82 1.64
N SER A 115 -4.99 -13.11 0.38
CA SER A 115 -4.76 -14.49 -0.07
C SER A 115 -3.51 -15.14 0.52
N LEU A 116 -2.56 -14.35 1.07
CA LEU A 116 -1.37 -14.86 1.73
C LEU A 116 -1.69 -15.52 3.09
N ASP A 117 -2.87 -15.28 3.66
CA ASP A 117 -3.31 -15.88 4.92
C ASP A 117 -3.33 -17.42 4.86
N LEU A 118 -3.61 -17.97 3.67
CA LEU A 118 -3.58 -19.41 3.37
C LEU A 118 -2.19 -20.04 3.53
N PHE A 119 -1.14 -19.22 3.41
CA PHE A 119 0.25 -19.66 3.41
C PHE A 119 1.00 -19.24 4.67
N LEU A 120 0.35 -18.59 5.64
CA LEU A 120 1.03 -18.17 6.86
C LEU A 120 1.44 -19.37 7.71
N SER A 121 2.74 -19.44 8.04
CA SER A 121 3.28 -20.49 8.90
C SER A 121 2.55 -20.52 10.25
N PRO A 122 2.24 -21.70 10.82
CA PRO A 122 1.67 -21.83 12.16
C PRO A 122 2.53 -21.15 13.25
N THR A 123 3.85 -21.11 13.08
CA THR A 123 4.79 -20.45 13.99
C THR A 123 4.84 -18.93 13.82
N ALA A 124 4.34 -18.38 12.70
CA ALA A 124 4.21 -16.94 12.50
C ALA A 124 3.16 -16.29 13.43
N SER A 125 2.39 -17.11 14.16
CA SER A 125 1.42 -16.67 15.17
C SER A 125 2.04 -16.34 16.53
N MET A 126 3.33 -16.64 16.76
CA MET A 126 3.96 -16.62 18.09
C MET A 126 4.84 -15.38 18.37
N PHE A 127 4.99 -14.44 17.44
CA PHE A 127 5.81 -13.23 17.62
C PHE A 127 5.05 -11.96 17.28
#